data_AF-A0A850Y1P9-F1
#
_entry.id   AF-A0A850Y1P9-F1
#
_cell.length_a   1.000
_cell.length_b   1.000
_cell.length_c   1.000
_cell.angle_alpha   90.00
_cell.angle_beta   90.00
_cell.angle_gamma   90.00
#
_symmetry.space_group_name_H-M   'P 1'
#
loop_
_entity.id
_entity.type
_entity.pdbx_description
1 polymer ?
#
loop_
_entity_poly.entity_id
_entity_poly.type
_entity_poly.pdbx_seq_one_letter_code
_entity_poly.pdbx_strand_id
1 'polypeptide(L)'
;AAREQQILEKERRAKLQYEKQMEERWRRLEEQRQREEQKRAAVEEKRRQKLKEEEERLEAMMRRSLERSQQLEQKQKRWSWGGALAAGSGGRDGCCESGTLNSQAEKLHSKVCVIGCWSSAVRESSSHATHRMHLSPMENFIVSRLLTPTQSSLARSRSTLMLS
;
A
#
# COMPACT_ATOMS: atom_id res chain seq x y z
N ALA A 1 -10.13 -52.88 -48.87
CA ALA A 1 -10.74 -51.64 -49.38
C ALA A 1 -12.08 -51.28 -48.70
N ALA A 2 -13.23 -51.84 -49.10
CA ALA A 2 -14.54 -51.35 -48.62
C ALA A 2 -14.80 -51.52 -47.10
N ARG A 3 -14.32 -52.60 -46.49
CA ARG A 3 -14.46 -52.86 -45.04
C ARG A 3 -13.58 -51.94 -44.19
N GLU A 4 -12.38 -51.61 -44.67
CA GLU A 4 -11.46 -50.68 -44.00
C GLU A 4 -12.03 -49.25 -44.00
N GLN A 5 -12.70 -48.84 -45.07
CA GLN A 5 -13.38 -47.55 -45.12
C GLN A 5 -14.52 -47.46 -44.09
N GLN A 6 -15.31 -48.53 -43.92
CA GLN A 6 -16.35 -48.56 -42.87
C GLN A 6 -15.77 -48.53 -41.44
N ILE A 7 -14.63 -49.18 -41.21
CA ILE A 7 -13.94 -49.15 -39.91
C ILE A 7 -13.46 -47.72 -39.61
N LEU A 8 -12.78 -47.08 -40.56
CA LEU A 8 -12.32 -45.70 -40.42
C LEU A 8 -13.48 -44.72 -40.21
N GLU A 9 -14.62 -44.93 -40.88
CA GLU A 9 -15.80 -44.08 -40.70
C GLU A 9 -16.39 -44.21 -39.29
N LYS A 10 -16.47 -45.44 -38.76
CA LYS A 10 -16.91 -45.68 -37.38
C LYS A 10 -15.95 -45.08 -36.35
N GLU A 11 -14.64 -45.18 -36.58
CA GLU A 11 -13.63 -44.55 -35.73
C GLU A 11 -13.74 -43.02 -35.73
N ARG A 12 -13.97 -42.40 -36.89
CA ARG A 12 -14.21 -40.95 -36.99
C ARG A 12 -15.44 -40.54 -36.19
N ARG A 13 -16.53 -41.30 -36.29
CA ARG A 13 -17.76 -41.04 -35.53
C ARG A 13 -17.55 -41.18 -34.02
N ALA A 14 -16.81 -42.20 -33.59
CA ALA A 14 -16.48 -42.40 -32.16
C ALA A 14 -15.59 -41.26 -31.61
N LYS A 15 -14.58 -40.83 -32.38
CA LYS A 15 -13.71 -39.69 -32.01
C LYS A 15 -14.51 -38.40 -31.84
N LEU A 16 -15.40 -38.09 -32.79
CA LEU A 16 -16.24 -36.89 -32.72
C LEU A 16 -17.20 -36.90 -31.52
N GLN A 17 -17.72 -38.07 -31.12
CA GLN A 17 -18.56 -38.14 -29.92
C GLN A 17 -17.76 -37.92 -28.64
N TYR A 18 -16.55 -38.48 -28.57
CA TYR A 18 -15.65 -38.26 -27.43
C TYR A 18 -15.25 -36.78 -27.31
N GLU A 19 -14.88 -36.16 -28.42
CA GLU A 19 -14.53 -34.75 -28.49
C GLU A 19 -15.69 -33.86 -28.03
N LYS A 20 -16.91 -34.10 -28.52
CA LYS A 20 -18.11 -33.37 -28.08
C LYS A 20 -18.39 -33.49 -26.59
N GLN A 21 -18.25 -34.69 -26.01
CA GLN A 21 -18.46 -34.86 -24.56
C GLN A 21 -17.41 -34.13 -23.73
N MET A 22 -16.15 -34.11 -24.19
CA MET A 22 -15.09 -33.37 -23.53
C MET A 22 -15.31 -31.87 -23.66
N GLU A 23 -15.66 -31.38 -24.84
CA GLU A 23 -16.00 -29.97 -25.08
C GLU A 23 -17.18 -29.50 -24.22
N GLU A 24 -18.22 -30.31 -24.05
CA GLU A 24 -19.33 -29.98 -23.16
C GLU A 24 -18.89 -29.85 -21.69
N ARG A 25 -17.99 -30.73 -21.23
CA ARG A 25 -17.41 -30.64 -19.87
C ARG A 25 -16.56 -29.38 -19.72
N TRP A 26 -15.72 -29.07 -20.71
CA TRP A 26 -14.91 -27.85 -20.73
C TRP A 26 -15.77 -26.58 -20.78
N ARG A 27 -16.85 -26.58 -21.56
CA ARG A 27 -17.79 -25.47 -21.64
C ARG A 27 -18.42 -25.16 -20.29
N ARG A 28 -18.85 -26.18 -19.54
CA ARG A 28 -19.42 -26.00 -18.20
C ARG A 28 -18.41 -25.41 -17.21
N LEU A 29 -17.14 -25.82 -17.28
CA LEU A 29 -16.08 -25.26 -16.44
C LEU A 29 -15.74 -23.82 -16.83
N GLU A 30 -15.69 -23.52 -18.12
CA GLU A 30 -15.43 -22.16 -18.61
C GLU A 30 -16.58 -21.21 -18.22
N GLU A 31 -17.84 -21.66 -18.28
CA GLU A 31 -18.97 -20.88 -17.77
C GLU A 31 -18.87 -20.60 -16.27
N GLN A 32 -18.42 -21.57 -15.46
CA GLN A 32 -18.17 -21.33 -14.02
C GLN A 32 -17.05 -20.31 -13.81
N ARG A 33 -15.95 -20.46 -14.54
CA ARG A 33 -14.81 -19.54 -14.52
C ARG A 33 -15.25 -18.13 -14.90
N GLN A 34 -16.03 -17.94 -15.96
CA GLN A 34 -16.56 -16.64 -16.37
C GLN A 34 -17.45 -16.01 -15.30
N ARG A 35 -18.31 -16.79 -14.65
CA ARG A 35 -19.15 -16.30 -13.53
C ARG A 35 -18.30 -15.84 -12.35
N GLU A 36 -17.22 -16.55 -12.04
CA GLU A 36 -16.26 -16.11 -11.02
C GLU A 36 -15.48 -14.87 -11.45
N GLU A 37 -15.02 -14.82 -12.70
CA GLU A 37 -14.30 -13.67 -13.25
C GLU A 37 -15.18 -12.41 -13.24
N GLN A 38 -16.47 -12.51 -13.56
CA GLN A 38 -17.41 -11.38 -13.40
C GLN A 38 -17.49 -10.90 -11.95
N LYS A 39 -17.55 -11.81 -10.98
CA LYS A 39 -17.55 -11.46 -9.54
C LYS A 39 -16.23 -10.83 -9.11
N ARG A 40 -15.10 -11.38 -9.57
CA ARG A 40 -13.76 -10.85 -9.28
C ARG A 40 -13.58 -9.47 -9.91
N ALA A 41 -13.98 -9.28 -11.16
CA ALA A 41 -13.90 -8.02 -11.89
C ALA A 41 -14.75 -6.92 -11.21
N ALA A 42 -15.98 -7.24 -10.76
CA ALA A 42 -16.81 -6.27 -10.05
C ALA A 42 -16.18 -5.80 -8.72
N VAL A 43 -15.51 -6.70 -8.00
CA VAL A 43 -14.78 -6.36 -6.77
C VAL A 43 -13.50 -5.58 -7.07
N GLU A 44 -12.76 -5.97 -8.11
CA GLU A 44 -11.54 -5.30 -8.53
C GLU A 44 -11.82 -3.88 -9.00
N GLU A 45 -12.87 -3.65 -9.80
CA GLU A 45 -13.27 -2.31 -10.20
C GLU A 45 -13.69 -1.45 -9.00
N LYS A 46 -14.39 -2.00 -7.99
CA LYS A 46 -14.65 -1.27 -6.74
C LYS A 46 -13.37 -0.90 -5.98
N ARG A 47 -12.39 -1.79 -5.95
CA ARG A 47 -11.08 -1.52 -5.33
C ARG A 47 -10.31 -0.45 -6.11
N ARG A 48 -10.34 -0.51 -7.44
CA ARG A 48 -9.72 0.49 -8.32
C ARG A 48 -10.38 1.86 -8.19
N GLN A 49 -11.70 1.92 -8.08
CA GLN A 49 -12.43 3.16 -7.80
C GLN A 49 -11.97 3.80 -6.49
N LYS A 50 -11.86 3.02 -5.41
CA LYS A 50 -11.39 3.54 -4.12
C LYS A 50 -9.98 4.12 -4.17
N LEU A 51 -9.08 3.45 -4.90
CA LEU A 51 -7.72 3.96 -5.09
C LEU A 51 -7.71 5.28 -5.88
N LYS A 52 -8.51 5.38 -6.95
CA LYS A 52 -8.64 6.61 -7.75
C LYS A 52 -9.26 7.76 -6.95
N GLU A 53 -10.30 7.49 -6.16
CA GLU A 53 -10.93 8.51 -5.28
C GLU A 53 -9.94 9.07 -4.26
N GLU A 54 -9.13 8.21 -3.63
CA GLU A 54 -8.10 8.64 -2.67
C GLU A 54 -6.96 9.40 -3.37
N GLU A 55 -6.56 8.96 -4.57
CA GLU A 55 -5.58 9.67 -5.40
C GLU A 55 -6.08 11.08 -5.75
N GLU A 56 -7.31 11.22 -6.24
CA GLU A 56 -7.94 12.51 -6.54
C GLU A 56 -8.08 13.38 -5.28
N ARG A 57 -8.42 12.79 -4.13
CA ARG A 57 -8.52 13.50 -2.86
C ARG A 57 -7.16 14.08 -2.44
N LEU A 58 -6.10 13.29 -2.55
CA LEU A 58 -4.74 13.73 -2.26
C LEU A 58 -4.29 14.79 -3.27
N GLU A 59 -4.58 14.61 -4.56
CA GLU A 59 -4.28 15.60 -5.59
C GLU A 59 -5.00 16.92 -5.33
N ALA A 60 -6.28 16.89 -4.97
CA ALA A 60 -7.04 18.09 -4.59
C ALA A 60 -6.45 18.77 -3.34
N MET A 61 -5.95 17.99 -2.36
CA MET A 61 -5.26 18.55 -1.19
C MET A 61 -3.95 19.25 -1.58
N MET A 62 -3.17 18.65 -2.49
CA MET A 62 -1.95 19.24 -3.01
C MET A 62 -2.25 20.51 -3.81
N ARG A 63 -3.23 20.47 -4.73
CA ARG A 63 -3.68 21.63 -5.51
C ARG A 63 -4.12 22.79 -4.61
N ARG A 64 -4.99 22.53 -3.63
CA ARG A 64 -5.40 23.54 -2.63
C ARG A 64 -4.23 24.11 -1.83
N SER A 65 -3.22 23.29 -1.54
CA SER A 65 -2.04 23.76 -0.80
C SER A 65 -1.15 24.65 -1.67
N LEU A 66 -0.97 24.27 -2.94
CA LEU A 66 -0.26 25.05 -3.94
C LEU A 66 -0.95 26.39 -4.24
N GLU A 67 -2.28 26.40 -4.34
CA GLU A 67 -3.06 27.64 -4.53
C GLU A 67 -2.94 28.56 -3.31
N ARG A 68 -3.02 28.01 -2.09
CA ARG A 68 -2.79 28.79 -0.86
C ARG A 68 -1.38 29.38 -0.82
N SER A 69 -0.35 28.63 -1.18
CA SER A 69 1.03 29.15 -1.19
C SER A 69 1.21 30.24 -2.25
N GLN A 70 0.63 30.07 -3.45
CA GLN A 70 0.66 31.11 -4.49
C GLN A 70 -0.06 32.38 -4.04
N GLN A 71 -1.22 32.27 -3.38
CA GLN A 71 -1.93 33.42 -2.82
C GLN A 71 -1.11 34.13 -1.73
N LEU A 72 -0.42 33.38 -0.87
CA LEU A 72 0.48 33.95 0.14
C LEU A 72 1.67 34.65 -0.50
N GLU A 73 2.27 34.09 -1.54
CA GLU A 73 3.36 34.73 -2.29
C GLU A 73 2.91 36.03 -2.95
N GLN A 74 1.74 36.04 -3.59
CA GLN A 74 1.16 37.26 -4.18
C GLN A 74 0.79 38.30 -3.11
N LYS A 75 0.18 37.87 -2.00
CA LYS A 75 -0.13 38.75 -0.86
C LYS A 75 1.13 39.25 -0.18
N GLN A 76 2.20 38.47 -0.09
CA GLN A 76 3.49 38.91 0.44
C GLN A 76 4.12 39.96 -0.48
N LYS A 77 4.12 39.75 -1.80
CA LYS A 77 4.55 40.77 -2.79
C LYS A 77 3.75 42.07 -2.67
N ARG A 78 2.48 42.00 -2.26
CA ARG A 78 1.58 43.16 -2.04
C ARG A 78 1.68 43.79 -0.64
N TRP A 79 1.86 43.00 0.41
CA TRP A 79 1.98 43.39 1.81
C TRP A 79 3.43 43.43 2.29
N SER A 80 4.37 43.58 1.37
CA SER A 80 5.73 44.00 1.68
C SER A 80 5.71 45.44 2.23
N TRP A 81 5.16 45.62 3.44
CA TRP A 81 5.42 46.78 4.27
C TRP A 81 6.85 46.65 4.79
N GLY A 82 7.78 46.94 3.89
CA GLY A 82 9.22 47.04 4.12
C GLY A 82 9.78 48.05 3.12
N GLY A 83 9.06 49.17 2.98
CA GLY A 83 9.51 50.32 2.22
C GLY A 83 10.76 50.93 2.86
N ALA A 84 11.60 51.47 2.00
CA ALA A 84 12.70 52.34 2.35
C ALA A 84 12.26 53.43 3.35
N LEU A 85 12.89 53.48 4.52
CA LEU A 85 12.97 54.68 5.36
C LEU A 85 14.44 55.04 5.52
N ALA A 86 15.04 55.49 4.42
CA ALA A 86 16.20 56.38 4.45
C ALA A 86 15.67 57.81 4.26
N ALA A 87 15.29 58.48 5.35
CA ALA A 87 15.27 59.94 5.46
C ALA A 87 14.67 60.37 6.82
N GLY A 88 15.48 61.05 7.63
CA GLY A 88 15.02 62.17 8.46
C GLY A 88 14.57 61.86 9.89
N SER A 89 15.50 62.07 10.84
CA SER A 89 15.32 62.84 12.08
C SER A 89 14.19 62.48 13.05
N GLY A 90 14.58 62.14 14.29
CA GLY A 90 13.79 62.50 15.47
C GLY A 90 13.68 61.44 16.54
N GLY A 91 14.71 61.38 17.40
CA GLY A 91 14.75 60.89 18.78
C GLY A 91 13.62 60.01 19.32
N ARG A 92 14.00 58.83 19.82
CA ARG A 92 13.78 58.46 21.23
C ARG A 92 14.66 57.26 21.58
N ASP A 93 15.40 57.44 22.66
CA ASP A 93 16.26 56.47 23.31
C ASP A 93 15.49 55.22 23.73
N GLY A 94 16.11 54.07 23.48
CA GLY A 94 15.67 52.75 23.89
C GLY A 94 16.76 51.75 23.52
N CYS A 95 17.79 51.67 24.36
CA CYS A 95 19.03 50.95 24.13
C CYS A 95 18.80 49.46 23.81
N CYS A 96 19.59 48.97 22.86
CA CYS A 96 19.64 47.60 22.40
C CYS A 96 20.37 46.74 23.43
N GLU A 97 19.79 45.62 23.84
CA GLU A 97 20.60 44.45 24.19
C GLU A 97 20.73 43.56 22.95
N SER A 98 21.94 43.59 22.41
CA SER A 98 22.40 42.80 21.29
C SER A 98 22.68 41.38 21.77
N GLY A 99 21.74 40.46 21.51
CA GLY A 99 21.91 39.02 21.67
C GLY A 99 22.04 38.36 20.30
N THR A 100 23.18 38.55 19.65
CA THR A 100 23.60 37.81 18.45
C THR A 100 23.75 36.34 18.79
N LEU A 101 22.91 35.43 18.27
CA LEU A 101 23.32 34.07 17.85
C LEU A 101 22.36 33.49 16.80
N ASN A 102 22.68 33.84 15.55
CA ASN A 102 22.84 32.97 14.39
C ASN A 102 22.32 31.51 14.43
N SER A 103 21.51 31.19 13.41
CA SER A 103 21.47 29.95 12.60
C SER A 103 21.66 28.58 13.26
N GLN A 104 20.56 27.83 13.41
CA GLN A 104 20.54 26.37 13.28
C GLN A 104 19.17 25.98 12.68
N ALA A 105 19.11 25.78 11.36
CA ALA A 105 19.26 24.47 10.73
C ALA A 105 18.14 23.49 11.14
N GLU A 106 17.02 23.65 10.43
CA GLU A 106 16.04 22.61 10.12
C GLU A 106 16.73 21.25 9.85
N LYS A 107 16.69 20.34 10.81
CA LYS A 107 16.87 18.90 10.61
C LYS A 107 15.75 18.16 11.31
N LEU A 108 14.54 18.25 10.75
CA LEU A 108 13.53 17.24 10.98
C LEU A 108 13.95 15.99 10.22
N HIS A 109 14.42 15.00 10.98
CA HIS A 109 14.72 13.68 10.48
C HIS A 109 13.45 13.05 9.90
N SER A 110 13.39 13.01 8.57
CA SER A 110 12.50 12.16 7.80
C SER A 110 12.64 10.71 8.27
N LYS A 111 11.61 10.19 8.92
CA LYS A 111 11.38 8.75 9.08
C LYS A 111 9.98 8.42 8.58
N VAL A 112 9.79 8.62 7.29
CA VAL A 112 8.76 7.91 6.52
C VAL A 112 9.51 6.86 5.71
N CYS A 113 9.75 5.68 6.30
CA CYS A 113 10.07 4.49 5.50
C CYS A 113 8.75 3.99 4.91
N VAL A 114 8.36 4.58 3.78
CA VAL A 114 7.48 3.93 2.81
C VAL A 114 8.39 3.29 1.79
N ILE A 115 8.61 1.98 1.91
CA ILE A 115 9.05 1.17 0.77
C ILE A 115 8.25 -0.13 0.81
N GLY A 116 7.02 -0.04 0.30
CA GLY A 116 6.44 -1.16 -0.43
C GLY A 116 7.07 -1.14 -1.82
N CYS A 117 7.99 -2.05 -2.08
CA CYS A 117 8.50 -2.32 -3.43
C CYS A 117 8.36 -3.83 -3.67
N TRP A 118 7.35 -4.16 -4.47
CA TRP A 118 7.14 -5.48 -5.03
C TRP A 118 8.11 -5.61 -6.20
N SER A 119 9.10 -6.50 -6.09
CA SER A 119 9.71 -7.22 -7.23
C SER A 119 10.71 -8.26 -6.73
N SER A 120 10.62 -9.44 -7.32
CA SER A 120 11.42 -10.64 -7.11
C SER A 120 12.92 -10.43 -7.31
N ALA A 121 13.75 -11.07 -6.49
CA ALA A 121 14.88 -11.93 -6.89
C ALA A 121 15.88 -12.13 -5.72
N VAL A 122 16.28 -13.38 -5.56
CA VAL A 122 17.30 -13.95 -4.67
C VAL A 122 18.54 -13.06 -4.42
N ARG A 123 18.87 -12.83 -3.15
CA ARG A 123 20.26 -12.67 -2.66
C ARG A 123 20.37 -13.18 -1.22
N GLU A 124 20.98 -14.35 -1.06
CA GLU A 124 21.56 -14.82 0.19
C GLU A 124 22.82 -13.98 0.49
N SER A 125 22.81 -13.22 1.60
CA SER A 125 24.04 -12.77 2.27
C SER A 125 23.74 -12.19 3.65
N SER A 126 23.93 -13.05 4.65
CA SER A 126 24.90 -12.86 5.74
C SER A 126 24.75 -11.66 6.69
N SER A 127 24.68 -12.05 7.97
CA SER A 127 25.20 -11.35 9.16
C SER A 127 24.24 -10.42 9.91
N HIS A 128 23.46 -11.07 10.80
CA HIS A 128 23.12 -10.68 12.16
C HIS A 128 23.59 -9.28 12.63
N ALA A 129 22.71 -8.29 12.47
CA ALA A 129 22.61 -7.19 13.41
C ALA A 129 21.25 -7.31 14.08
N THR A 130 21.24 -7.81 15.32
CA THR A 130 20.06 -7.85 16.18
C THR A 130 19.60 -6.43 16.45
N HIS A 131 18.71 -5.91 15.60
CA HIS A 131 17.88 -4.76 15.96
C HIS A 131 16.97 -5.22 17.12
N ARG A 132 17.48 -5.10 18.34
CA ARG A 132 16.67 -5.14 19.55
C ARG A 132 15.73 -3.95 19.46
N MET A 133 14.53 -4.18 18.96
CA MET A 133 13.46 -3.19 18.93
C MET A 133 13.29 -2.72 20.38
N HIS A 134 13.73 -1.49 20.67
CA HIS A 134 13.65 -0.93 22.01
C HIS A 134 12.20 -0.52 22.26
N LEU A 135 11.37 -1.52 22.55
CA LEU A 135 9.96 -1.35 22.88
C LEU A 135 9.85 -0.61 24.21
N SER A 136 8.90 0.33 24.29
CA SER A 136 8.53 0.99 25.53
C SER A 136 8.07 -0.05 26.56
N PRO A 137 8.15 0.24 27.87
CA PRO A 137 7.65 -0.66 28.91
C PRO A 137 6.19 -1.11 28.68
N MET A 138 5.36 -0.25 28.10
CA MET A 138 3.96 -0.55 27.76
C MET A 138 3.84 -1.48 26.55
N GLU A 139 4.63 -1.25 25.51
CA GLU A 139 4.66 -2.13 24.33
C GLU A 139 5.19 -3.52 24.69
N ASN A 140 6.21 -3.59 25.55
CA ASN A 140 6.69 -4.86 26.09
C ASN A 140 5.62 -5.60 26.88
N PHE A 141 4.79 -4.89 27.67
CA PHE A 141 3.70 -5.50 28.42
C PHE A 141 2.63 -6.10 27.49
N ILE A 142 2.24 -5.37 26.44
CA ILE A 142 1.29 -5.84 25.42
C ILE A 142 1.86 -7.06 24.67
N VAL A 143 3.11 -6.97 24.22
CA VAL A 143 3.79 -8.07 23.51
C VAL A 143 3.92 -9.31 24.40
N SER A 144 4.27 -9.13 25.67
CA SER A 144 4.35 -10.23 26.64
C SER A 144 2.99 -10.89 26.85
N ARG A 145 1.91 -10.09 26.99
CA ARG A 145 0.54 -10.61 27.09
C ARG A 145 0.06 -11.35 25.85
N LEU A 146 0.52 -10.95 24.66
CA LEU A 146 0.17 -11.60 23.39
C LEU A 146 0.97 -12.89 23.16
N LEU A 147 2.23 -12.92 23.60
CA LEU A 147 3.12 -14.07 23.49
C LEU A 147 2.89 -15.11 24.58
N THR A 148 2.33 -14.73 25.74
CA THR A 148 1.93 -15.70 26.76
C THR A 148 0.74 -16.52 26.25
N PRO A 149 0.88 -17.85 26.08
CA PRO A 149 -0.23 -18.70 25.69
C PRO A 149 -1.32 -18.62 26.77
N THR A 150 -2.47 -18.07 26.39
CA THR A 150 -3.63 -17.96 27.26
C THR A 150 -4.24 -19.35 27.49
N GLN A 151 -4.98 -19.56 28.60
CA GLN A 151 -5.60 -20.86 28.86
C GLN A 151 -6.52 -21.35 27.73
N SER A 152 -7.09 -20.43 26.95
CA SER A 152 -7.87 -20.75 25.74
C SER A 152 -7.01 -21.29 24.60
N SER A 153 -5.75 -20.84 24.43
CA SER A 153 -4.83 -21.41 23.43
C SER A 153 -4.39 -22.82 23.81
N LEU A 154 -4.16 -23.04 25.11
CA LEU A 154 -3.84 -24.36 25.67
C LEU A 154 -5.02 -25.34 25.58
N ALA A 155 -6.24 -24.89 25.85
CA ALA A 155 -7.46 -25.70 25.72
C ALA A 155 -7.73 -26.12 24.26
N ARG A 156 -7.43 -25.25 23.29
CA ARG A 156 -7.55 -25.56 21.85
C ARG A 156 -6.40 -26.44 21.33
N SER A 157 -5.21 -26.33 21.91
CA SER A 157 -4.01 -27.08 21.50
C SER A 157 -3.99 -28.54 22.00
N ARG A 158 -4.82 -28.92 22.98
CA ARG A 158 -4.84 -30.29 23.53
C ARG A 158 -5.88 -31.22 22.88
N SER A 159 -6.54 -30.80 21.80
CA SER A 159 -7.49 -31.67 21.08
C SER A 159 -6.84 -32.71 20.15
N THR A 160 -5.51 -32.92 20.19
CA THR A 160 -4.82 -33.85 19.26
C THR A 160 -3.93 -34.91 19.92
N LEU A 161 -4.12 -35.25 21.20
CA LEU A 161 -3.40 -36.36 21.84
C LEU A 161 -4.33 -37.17 22.75
N MET A 162 -5.20 -37.98 22.16
CA MET A 162 -5.78 -39.19 22.79
C MET A 162 -5.84 -40.29 21.72
N LEU A 163 -4.66 -40.83 21.41
CA LEU A 163 -4.45 -42.16 20.84
C LEU A 163 -3.35 -42.81 21.69
N SER A 164 -3.75 -43.50 22.73
CA SER A 164 -3.05 -44.61 23.38
C SER A 164 -4.07 -45.41 24.17
#